data_AF-Q6IWM9-F1
#
_entry.id   AF-Q6IWM9-F1
#
_cell.length_a   1.000
_cell.length_b   1.000
_cell.length_c   1.000
_cell.angle_alpha   90.00
_cell.angle_beta   90.00
_cell.angle_gamma   90.00
#
_symmetry.space_group_name_H-M   'P 1'
#
loop_
_entity.id
_entity.type
_entity.pdbx_description
1 polymer ?
#
loop_
_entity_poly.entity_id
_entity_poly.type
_entity_poly.pdbx_seq_one_letter_code
_entity_poly.pdbx_strand_id
1 'polypeptide(L)' 'MAPFTPLVLCIILAGASQLAESRCTGKPAGAYQHPDDCSKFYTCAEGGLQYEGISSCPAGLHFDQTQGYCNWANLVTCL' A
#
# COMPACT_ATOMS: atom_id res chain seq x y z
N MET A 1 21.35 35.04 9.57
CA MET A 1 20.82 35.02 8.19
C MET A 1 21.36 33.80 7.45
N ALA A 2 20.75 32.62 7.41
CA ALA A 2 19.62 32.06 8.15
C ALA A 2 20.15 30.90 9.04
N PRO A 3 19.62 30.73 10.25
CA PRO A 3 20.18 29.92 11.31
C PRO A 3 20.02 28.41 11.05
N PHE A 4 21.11 27.69 11.30
CA PHE A 4 21.17 26.23 11.36
C PHE A 4 20.24 25.70 12.45
N THR A 5 19.03 25.30 12.07
CA THR A 5 18.13 24.57 12.96
C THR A 5 18.67 23.14 13.12
N PRO A 6 18.98 22.68 14.35
CA PRO A 6 19.47 21.32 14.61
C PRO A 6 18.48 20.21 14.19
N LEU A 7 17.24 20.56 13.84
CA LEU A 7 16.25 19.63 13.28
C LEU A 7 16.63 19.08 11.91
N VAL A 8 17.24 19.88 11.03
CA VAL A 8 17.41 19.51 9.61
C VAL A 8 18.50 18.43 9.44
N LEU A 9 19.48 18.39 10.35
CA LEU A 9 20.55 17.39 10.32
C LEU A 9 20.09 16.00 10.78
N CYS A 10 19.12 15.92 11.71
CA CYS A 10 18.54 14.64 12.13
C CYS A 10 17.74 13.96 11.01
N ILE A 11 17.17 14.74 10.07
CA ILE A 11 16.42 14.19 8.93
C ILE A 11 17.35 13.47 7.95
N ILE A 12 18.63 13.88 7.84
CA ILE A 12 19.60 13.26 6.92
C ILE A 12 20.21 11.97 7.52
N LEU A 13 20.34 11.87 8.85
CA LEU A 13 20.89 10.69 9.55
C LEU A 13 19.83 9.63 9.88
N ALA A 14 18.58 10.02 10.03
CA ALA A 14 17.43 9.10 10.01
C ALA A 14 16.94 8.95 8.56
N GLY A 15 17.77 8.33 7.72
CA GLY A 15 17.49 8.13 6.30
C GLY A 15 16.06 7.62 6.08
N ALA A 16 15.27 8.44 5.36
CA ALA A 16 13.87 8.23 5.01
C ALA A 16 13.03 7.71 6.18
N SER A 17 12.40 8.64 6.90
CA SER A 17 11.17 8.36 7.63
C SER A 17 10.34 7.42 6.74
N GLN A 18 10.09 6.19 7.17
CA GLN A 18 9.11 5.35 6.50
C GLN A 18 7.80 6.11 6.62
N LEU A 19 7.54 6.97 5.63
CA LEU A 19 6.22 7.09 5.08
C LEU A 19 5.84 5.64 4.85
N ALA A 20 4.91 5.13 5.66
CA ALA A 20 3.91 4.30 5.04
C ALA A 20 3.35 5.19 3.91
N GLU A 21 4.02 5.20 2.76
CA GLU A 21 3.47 5.71 1.52
C GLU A 21 2.16 4.96 1.45
N SER A 22 1.06 5.66 1.75
CA SER A 22 -0.23 5.04 1.61
C SER A 22 -0.24 4.62 0.15
N ARG A 23 -0.24 3.31 -0.10
CA ARG A 23 -0.20 2.77 -1.48
C ARG A 23 -1.44 3.18 -2.30
N CYS A 24 -2.30 3.97 -1.65
CA CYS A 24 -3.50 4.62 -2.07
C CYS A 24 -3.31 6.07 -2.55
N THR A 25 -2.10 6.66 -2.46
CA THR A 25 -1.85 8.03 -2.93
C THR A 25 -2.15 8.12 -4.43
N GLY A 26 -3.13 8.94 -4.81
CA GLY A 26 -3.58 9.08 -6.19
C GLY A 26 -4.45 7.92 -6.72
N LYS A 27 -4.85 6.98 -5.86
CA LYS A 27 -5.80 5.91 -6.19
C LYS A 27 -7.21 6.26 -5.70
N PRO A 28 -8.25 5.91 -6.47
CA PRO A 28 -9.62 6.01 -5.97
C PRO A 28 -9.86 5.03 -4.81
N ALA A 29 -10.90 5.27 -4.02
CA ALA A 29 -11.31 4.33 -2.98
C ALA A 29 -11.65 2.97 -3.60
N GLY A 30 -11.19 1.89 -2.98
CA GLY A 30 -11.30 0.54 -3.53
C GLY A 30 -10.25 -0.42 -2.98
N ALA A 31 -10.36 -1.69 -3.32
CA ALA A 31 -9.38 -2.70 -2.92
C ALA A 31 -8.38 -2.94 -4.05
N TYR A 32 -7.10 -3.08 -3.69
CA TYR A 32 -5.97 -3.19 -4.60
C TYR A 32 -5.08 -4.34 -4.19
N GLN A 33 -4.52 -5.02 -5.19
CA GLN A 33 -3.59 -6.12 -4.96
C GLN A 33 -2.26 -5.61 -4.37
N HIS A 34 -1.66 -6.44 -3.51
CA HIS A 34 -0.35 -6.14 -2.97
C HIS A 34 0.75 -6.52 -3.99
N PRO A 35 1.71 -5.64 -4.30
CA PRO A 35 2.65 -5.85 -5.42
C PRO A 35 3.69 -6.93 -5.14
N ASP A 36 3.99 -7.21 -3.88
CA ASP A 36 4.94 -8.27 -3.51
C ASP A 36 4.25 -9.63 -3.29
N ASP A 37 2.92 -9.65 -3.13
CA ASP A 37 2.21 -10.85 -2.67
C ASP A 37 0.75 -10.83 -3.13
N CYS A 38 0.44 -11.55 -4.20
CA CYS A 38 -0.90 -11.53 -4.79
C CYS A 38 -1.97 -12.19 -3.91
N SER A 39 -1.55 -12.95 -2.91
CA SER A 39 -2.45 -13.48 -1.89
C SER A 39 -2.83 -12.40 -0.87
N LYS A 40 -2.32 -11.18 -1.01
CA LYS A 40 -2.60 -10.03 -0.14
C LYS A 40 -3.21 -8.89 -0.92
N PHE A 41 -4.02 -8.11 -0.22
CA PHE A 41 -4.63 -6.90 -0.75
C PHE A 41 -4.75 -5.83 0.33
N TYR A 42 -4.81 -4.59 -0.12
CA TYR A 42 -5.05 -3.43 0.74
C TYR A 42 -6.23 -2.65 0.21
N THR A 43 -6.98 -2.03 1.11
CA THR A 43 -8.12 -1.21 0.74
C THR A 43 -7.75 0.26 0.92
N CYS A 44 -8.12 1.07 -0.05
CA CYS A 44 -8.01 2.51 -0.03
C CYS A 44 -9.35 3.14 0.32
N ALA A 45 -9.32 4.09 1.24
CA ALA A 45 -10.41 4.99 1.53
C ALA A 45 -10.37 6.21 0.60
N GLU A 46 -11.44 7.01 0.64
CA GLU A 46 -11.47 8.30 -0.05
C GLU A 46 -10.34 9.21 0.47
N GLY A 47 -9.79 10.03 -0.44
CA GLY A 47 -8.65 10.90 -0.12
C GLY A 47 -7.29 10.20 -0.17
N GLY A 48 -7.20 8.96 -0.66
CA GLY A 48 -5.92 8.26 -0.86
C GLY A 48 -5.30 7.73 0.43
N LEU A 49 -6.12 7.55 1.47
CA LEU A 49 -5.72 6.90 2.71
C LEU A 49 -5.84 5.38 2.55
N GLN A 50 -4.90 4.63 3.11
CA GLN A 50 -5.03 3.18 3.19
C GLN A 50 -5.80 2.82 4.47
N TYR A 51 -6.74 1.90 4.39
CA TYR A 51 -7.32 1.28 5.59
C TYR A 51 -6.23 0.54 6.37
N GLU A 52 -6.42 0.43 7.68
CA GLU A 52 -5.42 -0.15 8.56
C GLU A 52 -5.20 -1.64 8.23
N GLY A 53 -3.95 -1.99 7.90
CA GLY A 53 -3.52 -3.36 7.65
C GLY A 53 -3.54 -3.81 6.19
N ILE A 54 -2.99 -5.01 5.99
CA ILE A 54 -3.00 -5.77 4.74
C ILE A 54 -3.85 -7.02 4.99
N SER A 55 -4.88 -7.20 4.18
CA SER A 55 -5.73 -8.38 4.23
C SER A 55 -5.16 -9.49 3.36
N SER A 56 -5.29 -10.74 3.77
CA SER A 56 -4.79 -11.89 3.02
C SER A 56 -5.96 -12.77 2.56
N CYS A 57 -5.93 -13.18 1.31
CA CYS A 57 -6.81 -14.19 0.74
C CYS A 57 -6.51 -15.58 1.34
N PRO A 58 -7.50 -16.50 1.32
CA PRO A 58 -7.26 -17.88 1.71
C PRO A 58 -6.22 -18.56 0.81
N ALA A 59 -5.63 -19.66 1.30
CA ALA A 59 -4.58 -20.37 0.58
C ALA A 59 -5.02 -20.79 -0.84
N GLY A 60 -4.21 -20.46 -1.85
CA GLY A 60 -4.46 -20.78 -3.25
C GLY A 60 -5.35 -19.77 -4.00
N LEU A 61 -5.78 -18.69 -3.34
CA LEU A 61 -6.55 -17.60 -3.94
C LEU A 61 -5.72 -16.33 -4.00
N HIS A 62 -5.87 -15.57 -5.09
CA HIS A 62 -5.27 -14.27 -5.28
C HIS A 62 -6.35 -13.19 -5.33
N PHE A 63 -5.99 -11.96 -4.94
CA PHE A 63 -6.94 -10.86 -4.97
C PHE A 63 -7.17 -10.38 -6.41
N ASP A 64 -8.39 -10.55 -6.89
CA ASP A 64 -8.82 -10.07 -8.21
C ASP A 64 -9.31 -8.63 -8.09
N GLN A 65 -8.48 -7.67 -8.49
CA GLN A 65 -8.83 -6.25 -8.45
C GLN A 65 -9.97 -5.89 -9.41
N THR A 66 -10.19 -6.66 -10.48
CA THR A 66 -11.28 -6.43 -11.45
C THR A 66 -12.62 -6.87 -10.87
N GLN A 67 -12.63 -7.96 -10.11
CA GLN A 67 -13.83 -8.49 -9.47
C GLN A 67 -14.06 -7.93 -8.06
N GLY A 68 -13.01 -7.45 -7.39
CA GLY A 68 -13.04 -6.93 -6.01
C GLY A 68 -13.03 -8.02 -4.92
N TYR A 69 -12.67 -9.27 -5.24
CA TYR A 69 -12.63 -10.37 -4.28
C TYR A 69 -11.50 -11.36 -4.56
N CYS A 70 -11.23 -12.27 -3.61
CA CYS A 70 -10.24 -13.32 -3.77
C CYS A 70 -10.73 -14.40 -4.74
N ASN A 71 -10.06 -14.55 -5.88
CA ASN A 71 -10.38 -15.50 -6.93
C ASN A 71 -9.24 -16.50 -7.12
N TRP A 72 -9.46 -17.56 -7.90
CA TRP A 72 -8.44 -18.59 -8.13
C TRP A 72 -7.19 -18.01 -8.78
N ALA A 73 -6.02 -18.37 -8.27
CA ALA A 73 -4.74 -17.83 -8.72
C ALA A 73 -4.48 -18.03 -10.23
N ASN A 74 -5.09 -19.04 -10.87
CA ASN A 74 -4.98 -19.28 -12.31
C ASN A 74 -5.87 -18.34 -13.17
N LEU A 75 -6.80 -17.61 -12.56
CA LEU A 75 -7.70 -16.67 -13.22
C LEU A 75 -7.31 -15.21 -12.98
N VAL A 76 -6.43 -14.95 -12.00
CA VAL A 76 -6.02 -13.60 -11.60
C VAL A 76 -4.63 -13.28 -12.12
N THR A 77 -4.47 -12.11 -12.75
CA THR A 77 -3.15 -11.59 -13.13
C THR A 77 -2.59 -10.75 -11.99
N CYS A 78 -1.50 -11.21 -11.39
CA CYS A 78 -0.68 -10.41 -10.47
C CYS A 78 -0.03 -9.25 -11.20
N LEU A 79 -0.12 -8.04 -10.63
CA LEU A 79 0.54 -6.82 -11.12
C LEU A 79 1.76 -6.44 -10.28
#